data_AF-A0A8C2R8A4-F1
#
_entry.id   AF-A0A8C2R8A4-F1
#
_cell.length_a   1.000
_cell.length_b   1.000
_cell.length_c   1.000
_cell.angle_alpha   90.00
_cell.angle_beta   90.00
_cell.angle_gamma   90.00
#
_symmetry.space_group_name_H-M   'P 1'
#
loop_
_entity.id
_entity.type
_entity.pdbx_description
1 polymer ?
#
loop_
_entity_poly.entity_id
_entity_poly.type
_entity_poly.pdbx_seq_one_letter_code
_entity_poly.pdbx_strand_id
1 'polypeptide(L)'
;MGKIHSKEHFKEKYAVNDVQYTDEIASVLTSRSPSVLLTLRGVNTDSGSICREASFEGISKFNVNNTILHPEIVECRVFKTDMELEVLRYTNKISSEAHREVMKAVKVGMKEYEMESLFEHYCYSRGGMRHSSYTCICGSGENSAVLHYGHAGAPNDKTIQDGDMCVFDMGGEYYCFASDITCSFPANGKFTPDQKAIYEAVLRSCRAVMSAMKPGVWWPDMHRLADRIHLEELTRIGLLTGSVDAMVQVHLGAVFMPHGLGHFLGLDVHDVGGYPEGVDRIDEPGLRRLRTARHLEPRMVLTVEPGIYFIDHLLDEALADPARACFFNREVLQRFRGFGGVRIEEDVVVTDTGVELLTCVPRTVEEMNTCLDLGSDPAEPSGGPNV
;
A
#
# COMPACT_ATOMS: atom_id res chain seq x y z
N MET A 1 0.73 -4.34 34.46
CA MET A 1 -0.12 -5.56 34.48
C MET A 1 -1.39 -5.26 35.27
N GLY A 2 -2.51 -5.87 34.90
CA GLY A 2 -3.83 -5.66 35.52
C GLY A 2 -4.40 -6.95 36.13
N LYS A 3 -5.74 -7.10 36.07
CA LYS A 3 -6.47 -8.26 36.61
C LYS A 3 -5.96 -9.59 36.03
N ILE A 4 -5.83 -10.61 36.87
CA ILE A 4 -5.59 -11.99 36.45
C ILE A 4 -6.94 -12.63 36.15
N HIS A 5 -7.18 -12.94 34.88
CA HIS A 5 -8.44 -13.52 34.41
C HIS A 5 -8.42 -15.05 34.48
N SER A 6 -9.60 -15.67 34.63
CA SER A 6 -9.75 -17.12 34.66
C SER A 6 -9.66 -17.74 33.25
N LYS A 7 -9.50 -19.07 33.18
CA LYS A 7 -9.61 -19.82 31.91
C LYS A 7 -10.98 -19.62 31.24
N GLU A 8 -12.04 -19.66 32.04
CA GLU A 8 -13.42 -19.46 31.55
C GLU A 8 -13.62 -18.07 30.94
N HIS A 9 -12.99 -17.03 31.50
CA HIS A 9 -13.01 -15.69 30.92
C HIS A 9 -12.46 -15.68 29.49
N PHE A 10 -11.32 -16.36 29.22
CA PHE A 10 -10.74 -16.40 27.88
C PHE A 10 -11.51 -17.32 26.94
N LYS A 11 -12.14 -18.38 27.45
CA LYS A 11 -13.01 -19.26 26.69
C LYS A 11 -14.22 -18.48 26.14
N GLU A 12 -14.88 -17.71 27.01
CA GLU A 12 -15.98 -16.81 26.64
C GLU A 12 -15.49 -15.71 25.69
N LYS A 13 -14.37 -15.03 26.04
CA LYS A 13 -13.84 -13.91 25.26
C LYS A 13 -13.50 -14.26 23.82
N TYR A 14 -12.88 -15.41 23.58
CA TYR A 14 -12.42 -15.82 22.25
C TYR A 14 -13.32 -16.86 21.59
N ALA A 15 -14.43 -17.24 22.23
CA ALA A 15 -15.37 -18.25 21.77
C ALA A 15 -14.70 -19.59 21.34
N VAL A 16 -13.63 -19.98 22.04
CA VAL A 16 -12.91 -21.24 21.78
C VAL A 16 -13.52 -22.41 22.55
N ASN A 17 -13.32 -23.65 22.08
CA ASN A 17 -13.91 -24.83 22.73
C ASN A 17 -13.31 -25.14 24.10
N ASP A 18 -12.02 -24.85 24.30
CA ASP A 18 -11.28 -25.17 25.52
C ASP A 18 -10.11 -24.19 25.74
N VAL A 19 -9.73 -23.97 27.01
CA VAL A 19 -8.61 -23.12 27.42
C VAL A 19 -7.81 -23.83 28.50
N GLN A 20 -6.50 -23.96 28.28
CA GLN A 20 -5.53 -24.54 29.22
C GLN A 20 -4.36 -23.59 29.41
N TYR A 21 -3.55 -23.81 30.44
CA TYR A 21 -2.34 -23.01 30.64
C TYR A 21 -1.22 -23.47 29.70
N THR A 22 -0.28 -22.58 29.40
CA THR A 22 0.79 -22.86 28.43
C THR A 22 1.80 -23.90 28.92
N ASP A 23 1.99 -24.02 30.23
CA ASP A 23 2.82 -25.05 30.88
C ASP A 23 2.18 -26.45 30.82
N GLU A 24 0.87 -26.54 30.58
CA GLU A 24 0.12 -27.80 30.46
C GLU A 24 0.09 -28.34 29.01
N ILE A 25 0.59 -27.60 28.02
CA ILE A 25 0.41 -27.89 26.58
C ILE A 25 0.80 -29.31 26.19
N ALA A 26 1.95 -29.81 26.66
CA ALA A 26 2.44 -31.15 26.32
C ALA A 26 1.52 -32.25 26.87
N SER A 27 1.03 -32.09 28.11
CA SER A 27 0.11 -33.03 28.73
C SER A 27 -1.24 -33.06 28.00
N VAL A 28 -1.76 -31.87 27.68
CA VAL A 28 -3.02 -31.70 26.95
C VAL A 28 -2.96 -32.32 25.56
N LEU A 29 -1.87 -32.09 24.81
CA LEU A 29 -1.71 -32.70 23.49
C LEU A 29 -1.47 -34.21 23.58
N THR A 30 -0.73 -34.69 24.58
CA THR A 30 -0.53 -36.13 24.79
C THR A 30 -1.86 -36.85 25.03
N SER A 31 -2.74 -36.28 25.86
CA SER A 31 -4.04 -36.90 26.17
C SER A 31 -4.98 -36.98 24.96
N ARG A 32 -4.78 -36.11 23.95
CA ARG A 32 -5.53 -36.12 22.68
C ARG A 32 -5.01 -37.16 21.68
N SER A 33 -3.85 -37.77 21.93
CA SER A 33 -3.24 -38.81 21.08
C SER A 33 -3.20 -38.44 19.57
N PRO A 34 -2.66 -37.26 19.19
CA PRO A 34 -2.63 -36.83 17.80
C PRO A 34 -1.69 -37.72 16.97
N SER A 35 -2.05 -37.97 15.71
CA SER A 35 -1.18 -38.68 14.76
C SER A 35 0.02 -37.85 14.32
N VAL A 36 -0.18 -36.53 14.16
CA VAL A 36 0.83 -35.55 13.76
C VAL A 36 0.43 -34.17 14.27
N LEU A 37 1.42 -33.35 14.64
CA LEU A 37 1.25 -31.92 14.86
C LEU A 37 1.65 -31.17 13.59
N LEU A 38 0.72 -30.40 13.03
CA LEU A 38 0.99 -29.53 11.88
C LEU A 38 1.48 -28.17 12.39
N THR A 39 2.72 -27.83 12.06
CA THR A 39 3.37 -26.59 12.49
C THR A 39 3.66 -25.66 11.31
N LEU A 40 3.75 -24.36 11.57
CA LEU A 40 3.92 -23.35 10.53
C LEU A 40 5.40 -23.13 10.22
N ARG A 41 5.84 -23.51 9.02
CA ARG A 41 7.16 -23.14 8.49
C ARG A 41 7.08 -22.97 6.97
N GLY A 42 7.52 -21.82 6.48
CA GLY A 42 7.59 -21.50 5.06
C GLY A 42 8.23 -20.14 4.86
N VAL A 43 8.44 -19.76 3.60
CA VAL A 43 9.09 -18.50 3.24
C VAL A 43 8.03 -17.45 2.93
N ASN A 44 8.11 -16.30 3.59
CA ASN A 44 7.37 -15.11 3.15
C ASN A 44 8.10 -14.53 1.93
N THR A 45 7.38 -14.37 0.81
CA THR A 45 7.95 -14.10 -0.52
C THR A 45 8.39 -12.66 -0.74
N ASP A 46 8.03 -11.74 0.18
CA ASP A 46 8.46 -10.34 0.14
C ASP A 46 9.69 -10.10 1.01
N SER A 47 9.69 -10.63 2.24
CA SER A 47 10.81 -10.47 3.17
C SER A 47 11.93 -11.49 2.98
N GLY A 48 11.66 -12.62 2.32
CA GLY A 48 12.55 -13.78 2.28
C GLY A 48 12.72 -14.50 3.62
N SER A 49 12.01 -14.06 4.66
CA SER A 49 12.11 -14.63 6.01
C SER A 49 11.36 -15.95 6.12
N ILE A 50 11.89 -16.85 6.96
CA ILE A 50 11.26 -18.13 7.26
C ILE A 50 10.33 -17.95 8.47
N CYS A 51 9.05 -18.32 8.34
CA CYS A 51 8.10 -18.34 9.45
C CYS A 51 8.63 -19.22 10.58
N ARG A 52 8.65 -18.68 11.81
CA ARG A 52 9.15 -19.39 12.98
C ARG A 52 8.16 -20.46 13.42
N GLU A 53 8.63 -21.71 13.37
CA GLU A 53 7.87 -22.87 13.81
C GLU A 53 7.56 -22.82 15.32
N ALA A 54 6.36 -23.30 15.68
CA ALA A 54 5.97 -23.44 17.09
C ALA A 54 6.83 -24.52 17.79
N SER A 55 7.20 -24.26 19.04
CA SER A 55 7.97 -25.20 19.87
C SER A 55 7.59 -25.06 21.33
N PHE A 56 7.59 -26.17 22.06
CA PHE A 56 7.32 -26.24 23.50
C PHE A 56 8.07 -27.41 24.14
N GLU A 57 8.25 -27.38 25.46
CA GLU A 57 8.93 -28.46 26.17
C GLU A 57 8.19 -29.79 25.99
N GLY A 58 8.91 -30.81 25.48
CA GLY A 58 8.33 -32.12 25.20
C GLY A 58 7.75 -32.30 23.80
N ILE A 59 7.78 -31.28 22.93
CA ILE A 59 7.32 -31.40 21.53
C ILE A 59 8.05 -32.50 20.75
N SER A 60 9.30 -32.80 21.11
CA SER A 60 10.11 -33.88 20.50
C SER A 60 9.55 -35.29 20.69
N LYS A 61 8.55 -35.47 21.57
CA LYS A 61 7.82 -36.73 21.77
C LYS A 61 6.71 -36.94 20.73
N PHE A 62 6.41 -35.93 19.93
CA PHE A 62 5.34 -35.96 18.92
C PHE A 62 5.93 -36.12 17.52
N ASN A 63 5.13 -36.69 16.62
CA ASN A 63 5.38 -36.59 15.19
C ASN A 63 5.00 -35.18 14.72
N VAL A 64 5.90 -34.47 14.06
CA VAL A 64 5.71 -33.07 13.63
C VAL A 64 5.90 -32.98 12.13
N ASN A 65 4.97 -32.31 11.45
CA ASN A 65 5.10 -31.93 10.05
C ASN A 65 5.00 -30.40 9.93
N ASN A 66 6.01 -29.79 9.33
CA ASN A 66 6.11 -28.35 9.20
C ASN A 66 5.98 -27.86 7.76
N THR A 67 5.59 -28.72 6.81
CA THR A 67 5.52 -28.39 5.39
C THR A 67 4.09 -28.26 4.87
N ILE A 68 3.14 -29.01 5.44
CA ILE A 68 1.74 -29.02 4.98
C ILE A 68 1.04 -27.70 5.32
N LEU A 69 1.21 -27.20 6.55
CA LEU A 69 0.35 -26.10 7.05
C LEU A 69 0.57 -24.77 6.31
N HIS A 70 1.81 -24.42 5.98
CA HIS A 70 2.14 -23.10 5.42
C HIS A 70 1.40 -22.78 4.12
N PRO A 71 1.51 -23.58 3.04
CA PRO A 71 0.81 -23.28 1.80
C PRO A 71 -0.73 -23.22 2.00
N GLU A 72 -1.28 -24.09 2.82
CA GLU A 72 -2.73 -24.20 3.04
C GLU A 72 -3.29 -22.98 3.81
N ILE A 73 -2.65 -22.58 4.91
CA ILE A 73 -3.11 -21.42 5.69
C ILE A 73 -2.86 -20.11 4.93
N VAL A 74 -1.80 -20.04 4.13
CA VAL A 74 -1.54 -18.89 3.24
C VAL A 74 -2.67 -18.77 2.22
N GLU A 75 -3.07 -19.86 1.58
CA GLU A 75 -4.16 -19.82 0.59
C GLU A 75 -5.49 -19.42 1.22
N CYS A 76 -5.81 -19.89 2.43
CA CYS A 76 -6.97 -19.40 3.18
C CYS A 76 -6.93 -17.88 3.41
N ARG A 77 -5.75 -17.30 3.69
CA ARG A 77 -5.58 -15.85 3.92
C ARG A 77 -5.71 -15.02 2.64
N VAL A 78 -5.44 -15.59 1.46
CA VAL A 78 -5.60 -14.89 0.18
C VAL A 78 -7.06 -14.48 -0.04
N PHE A 79 -8.00 -15.34 0.36
CA PHE A 79 -9.45 -15.16 0.12
C PHE A 79 -10.18 -14.69 1.38
N LYS A 80 -10.55 -13.41 1.43
CA LYS A 80 -11.15 -12.81 2.63
C LYS A 80 -12.59 -13.26 2.80
N THR A 81 -12.97 -13.70 3.99
CA THR A 81 -14.36 -13.95 4.40
C THR A 81 -15.16 -12.64 4.46
N ASP A 82 -16.50 -12.71 4.48
CA ASP A 82 -17.33 -11.49 4.52
C ASP A 82 -17.10 -10.71 5.82
N MET A 83 -16.82 -11.42 6.91
CA MET A 83 -16.46 -10.82 8.20
C MET A 83 -15.13 -10.06 8.13
N GLU A 84 -14.13 -10.60 7.42
CA GLU A 84 -12.85 -9.91 7.21
C GLU A 84 -13.02 -8.69 6.32
N LEU A 85 -13.85 -8.79 5.27
CA LEU A 85 -14.15 -7.65 4.40
C LEU A 85 -14.83 -6.50 5.16
N GLU A 86 -15.70 -6.78 6.13
CA GLU A 86 -16.27 -5.72 6.99
C GLU A 86 -15.20 -4.98 7.80
N VAL A 87 -14.18 -5.68 8.29
CA VAL A 87 -13.06 -5.03 9.00
C VAL A 87 -12.20 -4.22 8.03
N LEU A 88 -11.94 -4.73 6.83
CA LEU A 88 -11.17 -4.00 5.81
C LEU A 88 -11.92 -2.76 5.27
N ARG A 89 -13.24 -2.82 5.16
CA ARG A 89 -14.09 -1.64 4.89
C ARG A 89 -13.97 -0.62 6.01
N TYR A 90 -13.95 -1.08 7.27
CA TYR A 90 -13.77 -0.20 8.41
C TYR A 90 -12.39 0.46 8.42
N THR A 91 -11.32 -0.29 8.17
CA THR A 91 -9.96 0.26 8.14
C THR A 91 -9.83 1.31 7.03
N ASN A 92 -10.32 1.00 5.84
CA ASN A 92 -10.38 1.94 4.72
C ASN A 92 -11.19 3.18 5.02
N LYS A 93 -12.35 3.05 5.67
CA LYS A 93 -13.18 4.19 6.05
C LYS A 93 -12.41 5.16 6.95
N ILE A 94 -11.82 4.66 8.05
CA ILE A 94 -11.12 5.51 9.01
C ILE A 94 -9.88 6.14 8.38
N SER A 95 -9.06 5.36 7.67
CA SER A 95 -7.86 5.87 7.01
C SER A 95 -8.22 6.89 5.92
N SER A 96 -9.30 6.69 5.17
CA SER A 96 -9.82 7.68 4.21
C SER A 96 -10.30 8.97 4.88
N GLU A 97 -10.97 8.86 6.04
CA GLU A 97 -11.34 10.02 6.86
C GLU A 97 -10.09 10.78 7.33
N ALA A 98 -9.08 10.07 7.83
CA ALA A 98 -7.83 10.66 8.28
C ALA A 98 -7.07 11.37 7.15
N HIS A 99 -6.98 10.76 5.96
CA HIS A 99 -6.39 11.39 4.77
C HIS A 99 -7.09 12.70 4.40
N ARG A 100 -8.42 12.76 4.50
CA ARG A 100 -9.18 14.01 4.26
C ARG A 100 -8.87 15.08 5.30
N GLU A 101 -8.72 14.71 6.58
CA GLU A 101 -8.32 15.68 7.61
C GLU A 101 -6.89 16.18 7.41
N VAL A 102 -5.97 15.31 6.98
CA VAL A 102 -4.61 15.70 6.60
C VAL A 102 -4.61 16.69 5.44
N MET A 103 -5.37 16.41 4.37
CA MET A 103 -5.51 17.32 3.23
C MET A 103 -6.08 18.68 3.65
N LYS A 104 -7.05 18.73 4.57
CA LYS A 104 -7.56 20.02 5.09
C LYS A 104 -6.54 20.74 5.96
N ALA A 105 -5.68 20.01 6.68
CA ALA A 105 -4.78 20.60 7.66
C ALA A 105 -3.46 21.08 7.07
N VAL A 106 -3.01 20.49 5.97
CA VAL A 106 -1.69 20.77 5.37
C VAL A 106 -1.53 22.24 5.03
N LYS A 107 -0.38 22.82 5.43
CA LYS A 107 0.00 24.19 5.11
C LYS A 107 1.48 24.26 4.76
N VAL A 108 1.81 25.12 3.81
CA VAL A 108 3.20 25.50 3.54
C VAL A 108 3.88 25.96 4.84
N GLY A 109 5.10 25.48 5.08
CA GLY A 109 5.88 25.78 6.28
C GLY A 109 5.78 24.71 7.37
N MET A 110 4.79 23.81 7.31
CA MET A 110 4.71 22.65 8.23
C MET A 110 5.80 21.63 7.91
N LYS A 111 6.13 20.80 8.89
CA LYS A 111 6.93 19.58 8.70
C LYS A 111 6.05 18.42 8.27
N GLU A 112 6.61 17.52 7.47
CA GLU A 112 5.91 16.31 7.01
C GLU A 112 5.39 15.47 8.19
N TYR A 113 6.19 15.30 9.27
CA TYR A 113 5.78 14.56 10.46
C TYR A 113 4.56 15.15 11.19
N GLU A 114 4.21 16.42 10.98
CA GLU A 114 3.00 17.00 11.58
C GLU A 114 1.75 16.38 10.95
N MET A 115 1.83 16.00 9.67
CA MET A 115 0.76 15.30 8.95
C MET A 115 0.69 13.81 9.33
N GLU A 116 1.84 13.15 9.48
CA GLU A 116 1.94 11.80 10.08
C GLU A 116 1.26 11.76 11.46
N SER A 117 1.64 12.67 12.35
CA SER A 117 1.09 12.76 13.70
C SER A 117 -0.42 13.00 13.71
N LEU A 118 -0.92 13.89 12.84
CA LEU A 118 -2.35 14.14 12.69
C LEU A 118 -3.11 12.90 12.19
N PHE A 119 -2.55 12.20 11.20
CA PHE A 119 -3.14 10.97 10.65
C PHE A 119 -3.26 9.91 11.74
N GLU A 120 -2.17 9.60 12.44
CA GLU A 120 -2.14 8.60 13.51
C GLU A 120 -3.07 9.00 14.67
N HIS A 121 -3.10 10.29 15.03
CA HIS A 121 -4.01 10.80 16.04
C HIS A 121 -5.47 10.56 15.65
N TYR A 122 -5.86 10.82 14.41
CA TYR A 122 -7.21 10.57 13.92
C TYR A 122 -7.54 9.07 13.98
N CYS A 123 -6.70 8.25 13.37
CA CYS A 123 -6.88 6.79 13.31
C CYS A 123 -7.02 6.19 14.71
N TYR A 124 -6.19 6.60 15.66
CA TYR A 124 -6.27 6.07 17.01
C TYR A 124 -7.47 6.61 17.79
N SER A 125 -7.66 7.93 17.83
CA SER A 125 -8.69 8.56 18.67
C SER A 125 -10.12 8.33 18.16
N ARG A 126 -10.31 8.21 16.84
CA ARG A 126 -11.63 8.02 16.21
C ARG A 126 -11.87 6.58 15.76
N GLY A 127 -10.81 5.89 15.32
CA GLY A 127 -10.88 4.52 14.80
C GLY A 127 -10.45 3.43 15.77
N GLY A 128 -9.89 3.78 16.94
CA GLY A 128 -9.32 2.78 17.85
C GLY A 128 -8.11 2.05 17.27
N MET A 129 -7.50 2.56 16.20
CA MET A 129 -6.33 2.01 15.54
C MET A 129 -5.07 2.43 16.30
N ARG A 130 -4.68 1.62 17.28
CA ARG A 130 -3.49 1.91 18.09
C ARG A 130 -2.19 1.84 17.29
N HIS A 131 -2.19 1.06 16.21
CA HIS A 131 -1.05 0.87 15.34
C HIS A 131 -1.40 1.32 13.93
N SER A 132 -0.40 1.80 13.20
CA SER A 132 -0.42 1.95 11.76
C SER A 132 0.01 0.63 11.11
N SER A 133 -0.47 0.34 9.90
CA SER A 133 -0.13 -0.89 9.17
C SER A 133 1.37 -0.96 8.80
N TYR A 134 2.00 0.21 8.65
CA TYR A 134 3.41 0.44 8.34
C TYR A 134 3.80 1.86 8.80
N THR A 135 5.09 2.20 8.74
CA THR A 135 5.56 3.56 9.03
C THR A 135 5.02 4.53 7.98
N CYS A 136 4.33 5.59 8.39
CA CYS A 136 3.76 6.59 7.50
C CYS A 136 4.83 7.21 6.60
N ILE A 137 4.49 7.36 5.32
CA ILE A 137 5.35 7.93 4.29
C ILE A 137 4.77 9.30 3.91
N CYS A 138 5.37 10.39 4.42
CA CYS A 138 4.85 11.75 4.20
C CYS A 138 5.77 12.56 3.28
N GLY A 139 6.03 12.09 2.06
CA GLY A 139 6.99 12.75 1.16
C GLY A 139 6.48 14.05 0.54
N SER A 140 7.22 15.15 0.72
CA SER A 140 6.96 16.45 0.06
C SER A 140 8.09 16.87 -0.90
N GLY A 141 7.73 17.49 -2.03
CA GLY A 141 8.68 17.88 -3.06
C GLY A 141 9.42 16.65 -3.61
N GLU A 142 10.74 16.73 -3.73
CA GLU A 142 11.58 15.60 -4.22
C GLU A 142 11.45 14.31 -3.39
N ASN A 143 11.11 14.40 -2.09
CA ASN A 143 10.92 13.21 -1.24
C ASN A 143 9.77 12.32 -1.73
N SER A 144 8.82 12.86 -2.50
CA SER A 144 7.75 12.07 -3.10
C SER A 144 8.23 11.08 -4.18
N ALA A 145 9.48 11.18 -4.65
CA ALA A 145 10.12 10.16 -5.51
C ALA A 145 10.77 9.01 -4.71
N VAL A 146 10.89 9.12 -3.39
CA VAL A 146 11.48 8.10 -2.52
C VAL A 146 10.37 7.18 -2.02
N LEU A 147 10.25 6.00 -2.64
CA LEU A 147 9.07 5.14 -2.53
C LEU A 147 8.65 4.82 -1.09
N HIS A 148 9.61 4.40 -0.25
CA HIS A 148 9.41 4.14 1.18
C HIS A 148 10.16 5.18 2.04
N TYR A 149 9.91 6.46 1.80
CA TYR A 149 10.35 7.56 2.66
C TYR A 149 9.75 7.44 4.09
N GLY A 150 10.17 8.26 5.06
CA GLY A 150 9.61 8.27 6.42
C GLY A 150 10.25 7.30 7.42
N HIS A 151 11.07 6.36 6.95
CA HIS A 151 11.87 5.51 7.85
C HIS A 151 12.90 6.33 8.65
N ALA A 152 13.51 5.72 9.67
CA ALA A 152 14.44 6.42 10.59
C ALA A 152 15.65 7.13 9.94
N GLY A 153 16.02 6.77 8.70
CA GLY A 153 17.11 7.41 7.97
C GLY A 153 16.66 8.62 7.13
N ALA A 154 15.34 8.80 6.96
CA ALA A 154 14.70 9.86 6.21
C ALA A 154 13.32 10.17 6.87
N PRO A 155 13.30 10.69 8.12
CA PRO A 155 12.20 10.47 9.07
C PRO A 155 11.10 11.54 9.00
N ASN A 156 10.57 11.83 7.81
CA ASN A 156 9.50 12.83 7.61
C ASN A 156 9.83 14.22 8.18
N ASP A 157 11.08 14.68 8.04
CA ASP A 157 11.59 15.90 8.67
C ASP A 157 11.77 17.08 7.72
N LYS A 158 11.39 16.96 6.44
CA LYS A 158 11.45 18.09 5.50
C LYS A 158 10.30 19.05 5.77
N THR A 159 10.57 20.34 5.54
CA THR A 159 9.53 21.37 5.54
C THR A 159 8.82 21.36 4.19
N ILE A 160 7.49 21.32 4.22
CA ILE A 160 6.62 21.41 3.06
C ILE A 160 6.70 22.84 2.51
N GLN A 161 7.08 22.99 1.24
CA GLN A 161 7.27 24.29 0.58
C GLN A 161 6.11 24.62 -0.36
N ASP A 162 5.97 25.91 -0.70
CA ASP A 162 5.06 26.33 -1.76
C ASP A 162 5.50 25.71 -3.10
N GLY A 163 4.53 25.18 -3.85
CA GLY A 163 4.77 24.48 -5.10
C GLY A 163 5.17 23.01 -4.99
N ASP A 164 5.41 22.47 -3.79
CA ASP A 164 5.66 21.04 -3.60
C ASP A 164 4.44 20.19 -4.01
N MET A 165 4.69 19.03 -4.60
CA MET A 165 3.76 17.91 -4.54
C MET A 165 3.97 17.15 -3.23
N CYS A 166 2.88 16.81 -2.56
CA CYS A 166 2.86 15.87 -1.45
C CYS A 166 2.39 14.52 -1.97
N VAL A 167 3.10 13.44 -1.60
CA VAL A 167 2.68 12.05 -1.77
C VAL A 167 2.66 11.43 -0.38
N PHE A 168 1.46 11.33 0.18
CA PHE A 168 1.25 10.84 1.53
C PHE A 168 0.62 9.46 1.47
N ASP A 169 1.40 8.48 1.88
CA ASP A 169 1.08 7.06 1.87
C ASP A 169 1.03 6.59 3.33
N MET A 170 -0.19 6.37 3.80
CA MET A 170 -0.50 6.13 5.21
C MET A 170 -1.74 5.24 5.36
N GLY A 171 -1.65 4.26 6.26
CA GLY A 171 -2.73 3.33 6.53
C GLY A 171 -2.76 2.88 8.00
N GLY A 172 -3.95 2.93 8.60
CA GLY A 172 -4.18 2.46 9.97
C GLY A 172 -4.47 0.96 10.04
N GLU A 173 -4.13 0.34 11.18
CA GLU A 173 -4.41 -1.05 11.49
C GLU A 173 -5.47 -1.17 12.59
N TYR A 174 -6.54 -1.92 12.33
CA TYR A 174 -7.55 -2.23 13.34
C TYR A 174 -7.64 -3.73 13.57
N TYR A 175 -7.42 -4.16 14.81
CA TYR A 175 -7.45 -5.57 15.21
C TYR A 175 -6.59 -6.48 14.30
N CYS A 176 -5.38 -6.03 13.98
CA CYS A 176 -4.45 -6.69 13.05
C CYS A 176 -4.89 -6.73 11.57
N PHE A 177 -5.93 -6.01 11.15
CA PHE A 177 -6.27 -5.85 9.75
C PHE A 177 -5.78 -4.50 9.23
N ALA A 178 -5.11 -4.52 8.09
CA ALA A 178 -4.48 -3.37 7.47
C ALA A 178 -5.46 -2.53 6.64
N SER A 179 -5.03 -1.32 6.34
CA SER A 179 -5.42 -0.53 5.17
C SER A 179 -4.16 0.10 4.59
N ASP A 180 -4.18 0.43 3.30
CA ASP A 180 -3.06 1.02 2.58
C ASP A 180 -3.56 2.05 1.56
N ILE A 181 -3.28 3.33 1.78
CA ILE A 181 -3.87 4.40 0.99
C ILE A 181 -2.83 5.48 0.77
N THR A 182 -2.61 5.79 -0.51
CA THR A 182 -1.80 6.93 -0.95
C THR A 182 -2.65 8.05 -1.54
N CYS A 183 -2.43 9.28 -1.05
CA CYS A 183 -2.98 10.51 -1.59
C CYS A 183 -1.87 11.43 -2.10
N SER A 184 -1.98 11.87 -3.35
CA SER A 184 -1.09 12.88 -3.94
C SER A 184 -1.80 14.20 -4.16
N PHE A 185 -1.22 15.33 -3.75
CA PHE A 185 -1.83 16.65 -3.89
C PHE A 185 -0.80 17.79 -3.82
N PRO A 186 -1.09 18.98 -4.39
CA PRO A 186 -0.23 20.15 -4.27
C PRO A 186 -0.30 20.71 -2.85
N ALA A 187 0.87 20.97 -2.24
CA ALA A 187 0.97 21.47 -0.86
C ALA A 187 0.23 22.80 -0.61
N ASN A 188 0.07 23.60 -1.65
CA ASN A 188 -0.59 24.92 -1.60
C ASN A 188 -2.07 24.89 -2.06
N GLY A 189 -2.63 23.71 -2.27
CA GLY A 189 -4.03 23.55 -2.67
C GLY A 189 -4.31 23.73 -4.17
N LYS A 190 -3.32 24.05 -5.01
CA LYS A 190 -3.54 24.34 -6.44
C LYS A 190 -2.53 23.67 -7.35
N PHE A 191 -3.03 22.78 -8.21
CA PHE A 191 -2.19 22.12 -9.20
C PHE A 191 -1.66 23.11 -10.24
N THR A 192 -0.36 23.11 -10.48
CA THR A 192 0.24 23.69 -11.67
C THR A 192 -0.10 22.87 -12.92
N PRO A 193 0.09 23.39 -14.15
CA PRO A 193 -0.13 22.61 -15.36
C PRO A 193 0.68 21.32 -15.42
N ASP A 194 1.96 21.35 -15.02
CA ASP A 194 2.82 20.16 -15.01
C ASP A 194 2.36 19.15 -13.93
N GLN A 195 2.03 19.63 -12.72
CA GLN A 195 1.49 18.77 -11.65
C GLN A 195 0.19 18.10 -12.06
N LYS A 196 -0.75 18.86 -12.62
CA LYS A 196 -2.03 18.35 -13.12
C LYS A 196 -1.81 17.28 -14.17
N ALA A 197 -0.90 17.50 -15.11
CA ALA A 197 -0.68 16.57 -16.20
C ALA A 197 -0.15 15.21 -15.72
N ILE A 198 0.81 15.19 -14.78
CA ILE A 198 1.32 13.96 -14.17
C ILE A 198 0.25 13.30 -13.28
N TYR A 199 -0.47 14.10 -12.49
CA TYR A 199 -1.53 13.60 -11.63
C TYR A 199 -2.66 12.91 -12.42
N GLU A 200 -3.17 13.55 -13.47
CA GLU A 200 -4.22 12.98 -14.31
C GLU A 200 -3.74 11.75 -15.10
N ALA A 201 -2.45 11.66 -15.42
CA ALA A 201 -1.87 10.46 -16.04
C ALA A 201 -1.93 9.25 -15.10
N VAL A 202 -1.53 9.44 -13.84
CA VAL A 202 -1.63 8.39 -12.81
C VAL A 202 -3.09 8.04 -12.54
N LEU A 203 -3.98 9.04 -12.41
CA LEU A 203 -5.41 8.81 -12.22
C LEU A 203 -6.04 8.02 -13.38
N ARG A 204 -5.64 8.30 -14.63
CA ARG A 204 -6.07 7.55 -15.81
C ARG A 204 -5.67 6.08 -15.70
N SER A 205 -4.42 5.79 -15.33
CA SER A 205 -3.94 4.42 -15.17
C SER A 205 -4.64 3.67 -14.03
N CYS A 206 -4.82 4.30 -12.88
CA CYS A 206 -5.51 3.72 -11.71
C CYS A 206 -6.94 3.32 -12.07
N ARG A 207 -7.71 4.23 -12.71
CA ARG A 207 -9.09 3.95 -13.16
C ARG A 207 -9.16 2.89 -14.25
N ALA A 208 -8.21 2.88 -15.19
CA ALA A 208 -8.16 1.88 -16.25
C ALA A 208 -7.88 0.48 -15.70
N VAL A 209 -6.96 0.36 -14.74
CA VAL A 209 -6.68 -0.89 -14.02
C VAL A 209 -7.93 -1.35 -13.29
N MET A 210 -8.50 -0.53 -12.40
CA MET A 210 -9.70 -0.91 -11.63
C MET A 210 -10.87 -1.32 -12.54
N SER A 211 -11.07 -0.64 -13.66
CA SER A 211 -12.12 -1.00 -14.63
C SER A 211 -11.86 -2.31 -15.37
N ALA A 212 -10.59 -2.72 -15.52
CA ALA A 212 -10.21 -3.94 -16.20
C ALA A 212 -10.15 -5.15 -15.26
N MET A 213 -9.94 -4.93 -13.96
CA MET A 213 -9.89 -5.96 -12.93
C MET A 213 -11.21 -6.72 -12.82
N LYS A 214 -11.12 -8.05 -12.94
CA LYS A 214 -12.20 -9.04 -12.74
C LYS A 214 -11.59 -10.43 -12.66
N PRO A 215 -12.35 -11.47 -12.27
CA PRO A 215 -11.84 -12.83 -12.22
C PRO A 215 -11.20 -13.29 -13.54
N GLY A 216 -10.07 -13.99 -13.44
CA GLY A 216 -9.30 -14.52 -14.55
C GLY A 216 -8.34 -13.54 -15.22
N VAL A 217 -8.33 -12.26 -14.84
CA VAL A 217 -7.33 -11.29 -15.34
C VAL A 217 -5.96 -11.56 -14.72
N TRP A 218 -4.91 -11.51 -15.52
CA TRP A 218 -3.54 -11.71 -15.03
C TRP A 218 -2.97 -10.40 -14.45
N TRP A 219 -2.51 -10.39 -13.20
CA TRP A 219 -2.03 -9.16 -12.54
C TRP A 219 -0.86 -8.46 -13.27
N PRO A 220 0.14 -9.19 -13.81
CA PRO A 220 1.18 -8.61 -14.65
C PRO A 220 0.67 -7.84 -15.87
N ASP A 221 -0.46 -8.23 -16.46
CA ASP A 221 -1.05 -7.48 -17.57
C ASP A 221 -1.65 -6.15 -17.13
N MET A 222 -2.12 -6.05 -15.89
CA MET A 222 -2.56 -4.78 -15.31
C MET A 222 -1.37 -3.84 -15.10
N HIS A 223 -0.21 -4.37 -14.66
CA HIS A 223 1.01 -3.57 -14.55
C HIS A 223 1.44 -3.02 -15.92
N ARG A 224 1.45 -3.86 -16.96
CA ARG A 224 1.75 -3.43 -18.33
C ARG A 224 0.73 -2.43 -18.88
N LEU A 225 -0.54 -2.55 -18.49
CA LEU A 225 -1.58 -1.58 -18.85
C LEU A 225 -1.27 -0.20 -18.24
N ALA A 226 -0.89 -0.15 -16.96
CA ALA A 226 -0.49 1.09 -16.30
C ALA A 226 0.76 1.70 -16.96
N ASP A 227 1.81 0.90 -17.19
CA ASP A 227 3.02 1.33 -17.91
C ASP A 227 2.70 1.98 -19.25
N ARG A 228 1.88 1.31 -20.07
CA ARG A 228 1.48 1.82 -21.39
C ARG A 228 0.76 3.16 -21.26
N ILE A 229 -0.19 3.29 -20.33
CA ILE A 229 -0.94 4.53 -20.13
C ILE A 229 0.00 5.66 -19.69
N HIS A 230 0.94 5.39 -18.78
CA HIS A 230 1.93 6.39 -18.38
C HIS A 230 2.76 6.86 -19.56
N LEU A 231 3.25 5.94 -20.40
CA LEU A 231 4.02 6.29 -21.59
C LEU A 231 3.21 7.08 -22.62
N GLU A 232 1.93 6.75 -22.82
CA GLU A 232 1.01 7.52 -23.67
C GLU A 232 0.84 8.96 -23.17
N GLU A 233 0.61 9.14 -21.88
CA GLU A 233 0.41 10.46 -21.27
C GLU A 233 1.70 11.29 -21.24
N LEU A 234 2.84 10.67 -20.91
CA LEU A 234 4.15 11.31 -20.96
C LEU A 234 4.53 11.70 -22.39
N THR A 235 4.08 10.94 -23.40
CA THR A 235 4.20 11.32 -24.81
C THR A 235 3.27 12.50 -25.15
N ARG A 236 2.02 12.50 -24.66
CA ARG A 236 1.04 13.57 -24.89
C ARG A 236 1.51 14.93 -24.36
N ILE A 237 2.24 14.96 -23.24
CA ILE A 237 2.79 16.20 -22.66
C ILE A 237 4.14 16.61 -23.28
N GLY A 238 4.64 15.84 -24.25
CA GLY A 238 5.89 16.12 -24.98
C GLY A 238 7.17 15.76 -24.23
N LEU A 239 7.08 15.04 -23.10
CA LEU A 239 8.24 14.56 -22.35
C LEU A 239 8.89 13.38 -23.08
N LEU A 240 8.07 12.49 -23.63
CA LEU A 240 8.47 11.40 -24.51
C LEU A 240 8.05 11.69 -25.96
N THR A 241 8.76 11.10 -26.91
CA THR A 241 8.48 11.19 -28.35
C THR A 241 8.70 9.84 -29.02
N GLY A 242 7.96 9.54 -30.09
CA GLY A 242 8.10 8.27 -30.83
C GLY A 242 6.97 7.27 -30.57
N SER A 243 7.22 5.99 -30.85
CA SER A 243 6.22 4.92 -30.73
C SER A 243 6.13 4.38 -29.30
N VAL A 244 4.94 4.44 -28.70
CA VAL A 244 4.68 3.83 -27.38
C VAL A 244 4.93 2.32 -27.40
N ASP A 245 4.63 1.63 -28.49
CA ASP A 245 4.92 0.19 -28.59
C ASP A 245 6.42 -0.10 -28.50
N ALA A 246 7.25 0.76 -29.10
CA ALA A 246 8.70 0.65 -29.01
C ALA A 246 9.20 0.98 -27.58
N MET A 247 8.59 1.96 -26.91
CA MET A 247 8.90 2.29 -25.50
C MET A 247 8.60 1.12 -24.56
N VAL A 248 7.47 0.42 -24.77
CA VAL A 248 7.11 -0.77 -23.99
C VAL A 248 8.11 -1.91 -24.20
N GLN A 249 8.56 -2.13 -25.45
CA GLN A 249 9.55 -3.17 -25.76
C GLN A 249 10.91 -2.96 -25.09
N VAL A 250 11.30 -1.71 -24.81
CA VAL A 250 12.53 -1.37 -24.08
C VAL A 250 12.30 -1.14 -22.59
N HIS A 251 11.12 -1.53 -22.07
CA HIS A 251 10.74 -1.40 -20.67
C HIS A 251 10.85 0.03 -20.12
N LEU A 252 10.50 1.03 -20.93
CA LEU A 252 10.63 2.43 -20.52
C LEU A 252 9.68 2.82 -19.39
N GLY A 253 8.53 2.14 -19.25
CA GLY A 253 7.56 2.37 -18.15
C GLY A 253 8.21 2.22 -16.78
N ALA A 254 9.06 1.21 -16.60
CA ALA A 254 9.77 0.93 -15.35
C ALA A 254 10.76 2.03 -14.92
N VAL A 255 11.12 2.96 -15.80
CA VAL A 255 11.91 4.15 -15.43
C VAL A 255 11.06 5.12 -14.61
N PHE A 256 9.76 5.21 -14.92
CA PHE A 256 8.81 6.10 -14.26
C PHE A 256 7.99 5.42 -13.17
N MET A 257 7.78 4.10 -13.25
CA MET A 257 7.13 3.28 -12.22
C MET A 257 8.03 2.06 -11.88
N PRO A 258 9.06 2.24 -11.02
CA PRO A 258 10.02 1.18 -10.75
C PRO A 258 9.53 0.12 -9.75
N HIS A 259 8.36 0.30 -9.13
CA HIS A 259 7.74 -0.65 -8.21
C HIS A 259 6.63 -1.47 -8.88
N GLY A 260 6.12 -2.49 -8.20
CA GLY A 260 4.96 -3.25 -8.67
C GLY A 260 3.68 -2.40 -8.65
N LEU A 261 2.70 -2.72 -9.50
CA LEU A 261 1.43 -1.99 -9.56
C LEU A 261 0.59 -2.09 -8.27
N GLY A 262 0.84 -3.10 -7.46
CA GLY A 262 0.13 -3.36 -6.22
C GLY A 262 0.33 -4.79 -5.75
N HIS A 263 -0.31 -5.11 -4.64
CA HIS A 263 -0.07 -6.33 -3.87
C HIS A 263 -1.33 -6.80 -3.15
N PHE A 264 -1.30 -8.02 -2.61
CA PHE A 264 -2.36 -8.45 -1.70
C PHE A 264 -2.31 -7.66 -0.40
N LEU A 265 -3.49 -7.44 0.19
CA LEU A 265 -3.69 -6.75 1.47
C LEU A 265 -4.59 -7.59 2.38
N GLY A 266 -4.30 -7.63 3.68
CA GLY A 266 -5.12 -8.35 4.65
C GLY A 266 -4.68 -8.11 6.08
N LEU A 267 -4.19 -9.16 6.74
CA LEU A 267 -3.61 -9.04 8.10
C LEU A 267 -2.24 -8.35 8.08
N ASP A 268 -1.47 -8.59 7.01
CA ASP A 268 -0.23 -7.86 6.74
C ASP A 268 -0.51 -6.88 5.59
N VAL A 269 0.18 -5.72 5.58
CA VAL A 269 0.05 -4.73 4.48
C VAL A 269 0.48 -5.33 3.13
N HIS A 270 1.65 -5.96 3.11
CA HIS A 270 2.05 -6.89 2.05
C HIS A 270 1.62 -8.30 2.45
N ASP A 271 0.39 -8.65 2.09
CA ASP A 271 -0.22 -9.91 2.52
C ASP A 271 0.38 -11.13 1.81
N VAL A 272 0.22 -12.30 2.43
CA VAL A 272 0.84 -13.55 1.98
C VAL A 272 0.22 -14.10 0.68
N GLY A 273 0.91 -15.05 0.04
CA GLY A 273 0.31 -15.88 -1.03
C GLY A 273 0.41 -15.32 -2.44
N GLY A 274 1.22 -14.28 -2.66
CA GLY A 274 1.47 -13.72 -4.00
C GLY A 274 2.29 -14.61 -4.94
N TYR A 275 3.15 -15.46 -4.39
CA TYR A 275 3.96 -16.43 -5.15
C TYR A 275 3.90 -17.82 -4.51
N PRO A 276 2.75 -18.54 -4.61
CA PRO A 276 2.68 -19.94 -4.24
C PRO A 276 3.52 -20.80 -5.20
N GLU A 277 3.68 -22.09 -4.90
CA GLU A 277 4.33 -23.03 -5.82
C GLU A 277 3.64 -23.01 -7.20
N GLY A 278 4.45 -22.93 -8.26
CA GLY A 278 3.95 -22.86 -9.64
C GLY A 278 3.65 -21.45 -10.17
N VAL A 279 3.82 -20.40 -9.35
CA VAL A 279 3.72 -19.00 -9.78
C VAL A 279 5.08 -18.34 -9.71
N ASP A 280 5.68 -18.10 -10.88
CA ASP A 280 7.03 -17.53 -10.98
C ASP A 280 7.03 -16.00 -11.02
N ARG A 281 8.10 -15.41 -10.49
CA ARG A 281 8.39 -13.98 -10.61
C ARG A 281 8.96 -13.69 -12.00
N ILE A 282 8.40 -12.70 -12.68
CA ILE A 282 8.85 -12.26 -14.01
C ILE A 282 10.10 -11.40 -13.86
N ASP A 283 11.22 -11.78 -14.48
CA ASP A 283 12.47 -11.01 -14.43
C ASP A 283 12.56 -9.92 -15.50
N GLU A 284 11.62 -8.99 -15.48
CA GLU A 284 11.60 -7.78 -16.33
C GLU A 284 11.59 -6.52 -15.45
N PRO A 285 12.12 -5.37 -15.92
CA PRO A 285 12.00 -4.10 -15.20
C PRO A 285 10.54 -3.77 -14.86
N GLY A 286 10.31 -3.23 -13.66
CA GLY A 286 8.97 -3.03 -13.10
C GLY A 286 8.37 -4.35 -12.59
N LEU A 287 8.09 -5.29 -13.50
CA LEU A 287 7.41 -6.56 -13.20
C LEU A 287 8.10 -7.42 -12.13
N ARG A 288 9.44 -7.41 -12.07
CA ARG A 288 10.18 -8.15 -11.02
C ARG A 288 9.87 -7.65 -9.61
N ARG A 289 9.33 -6.45 -9.47
CA ARG A 289 8.91 -5.82 -8.20
C ARG A 289 7.44 -6.05 -7.86
N LEU A 290 6.64 -6.70 -8.71
CA LEU A 290 5.30 -7.14 -8.33
C LEU A 290 5.36 -8.05 -7.11
N ARG A 291 4.36 -7.97 -6.23
CA ARG A 291 4.25 -8.89 -5.09
C ARG A 291 3.39 -10.11 -5.38
N THR A 292 2.77 -10.17 -6.55
CA THR A 292 2.04 -11.34 -7.05
C THR A 292 2.11 -11.39 -8.58
N ALA A 293 2.17 -12.59 -9.15
CA ALA A 293 1.99 -12.83 -10.58
C ALA A 293 0.78 -13.73 -10.86
N ARG A 294 -0.16 -13.80 -9.90
CA ARG A 294 -1.37 -14.62 -9.99
C ARG A 294 -2.40 -13.99 -10.95
N HIS A 295 -3.35 -14.82 -11.35
CA HIS A 295 -4.61 -14.34 -11.90
C HIS A 295 -5.53 -13.92 -10.75
N LEU A 296 -6.38 -12.93 -11.01
CA LEU A 296 -7.35 -12.43 -10.04
C LEU A 296 -8.48 -13.44 -9.87
N GLU A 297 -8.90 -13.64 -8.62
CA GLU A 297 -10.04 -14.48 -8.25
C GLU A 297 -10.91 -13.73 -7.24
N PRO A 298 -12.23 -14.00 -7.19
CA PRO A 298 -13.10 -13.35 -6.21
C PRO A 298 -12.56 -13.48 -4.79
N ARG A 299 -12.77 -12.45 -3.97
CA ARG A 299 -12.34 -12.35 -2.56
C ARG A 299 -10.85 -12.10 -2.33
N MET A 300 -10.03 -12.01 -3.38
CA MET A 300 -8.71 -11.40 -3.26
C MET A 300 -8.86 -9.90 -2.99
N VAL A 301 -8.10 -9.37 -2.05
CA VAL A 301 -8.01 -7.93 -1.77
C VAL A 301 -6.64 -7.44 -2.24
N LEU A 302 -6.61 -6.39 -3.06
CA LEU A 302 -5.41 -5.84 -3.64
C LEU A 302 -5.33 -4.32 -3.44
N THR A 303 -4.12 -3.79 -3.35
CA THR A 303 -3.83 -2.40 -3.65
C THR A 303 -3.76 -2.18 -5.17
N VAL A 304 -4.22 -1.02 -5.63
CA VAL A 304 -4.06 -0.52 -7.01
C VAL A 304 -3.34 0.82 -6.93
N GLU A 305 -2.01 0.80 -7.04
CA GLU A 305 -1.15 1.91 -6.65
C GLU A 305 -0.21 2.42 -7.76
N PRO A 306 -0.67 2.64 -9.01
CA PRO A 306 0.24 3.16 -10.03
C PRO A 306 0.84 4.50 -9.62
N GLY A 307 2.07 4.76 -10.08
CA GLY A 307 2.75 6.02 -9.84
C GLY A 307 3.72 6.41 -10.94
N ILE A 308 3.97 7.72 -11.06
CA ILE A 308 4.99 8.29 -11.96
C ILE A 308 5.94 9.11 -11.10
N TYR A 309 7.23 8.79 -11.18
CA TYR A 309 8.29 9.47 -10.43
C TYR A 309 9.41 9.91 -11.35
N PHE A 310 10.09 11.00 -10.96
CA PHE A 310 11.26 11.52 -11.64
C PHE A 310 12.50 11.23 -10.81
N ILE A 311 12.95 9.97 -10.83
CA ILE A 311 14.08 9.46 -10.05
C ILE A 311 15.37 9.62 -10.85
N ASP A 312 16.30 10.43 -10.33
CA ASP A 312 17.46 10.87 -11.09
C ASP A 312 18.31 9.73 -11.64
N HIS A 313 18.64 8.72 -10.82
CA HIS A 313 19.50 7.62 -11.26
C HIS A 313 18.85 6.79 -12.39
N LEU A 314 17.53 6.56 -12.33
CA LEU A 314 16.82 5.80 -13.36
C LEU A 314 16.72 6.58 -14.66
N LEU A 315 16.48 7.89 -14.55
CA LEU A 315 16.47 8.79 -15.71
C LEU A 315 17.86 8.88 -16.36
N ASP A 316 18.92 9.00 -15.56
CA ASP A 316 20.30 9.09 -16.06
C ASP A 316 20.72 7.79 -16.75
N GLU A 317 20.39 6.63 -16.17
CA GLU A 317 20.61 5.32 -16.80
C GLU A 317 19.87 5.20 -18.14
N ALA A 318 18.60 5.64 -18.19
CA ALA A 318 17.82 5.61 -19.42
C ALA A 318 18.34 6.58 -20.49
N LEU A 319 18.85 7.74 -20.08
CA LEU A 319 19.46 8.74 -20.97
C LEU A 319 20.85 8.36 -21.48
N ALA A 320 21.53 7.43 -20.80
CA ALA A 320 22.82 6.86 -21.20
C ALA A 320 22.67 5.68 -22.18
N ASP A 321 21.53 5.00 -22.18
CA ASP A 321 21.22 3.89 -23.07
C ASP A 321 20.59 4.37 -24.38
N PRO A 322 21.25 4.21 -25.55
CA PRO A 322 20.71 4.67 -26.84
C PRO A 322 19.34 4.08 -27.19
N ALA A 323 19.00 2.87 -26.71
CA ALA A 323 17.72 2.24 -26.97
C ALA A 323 16.56 2.93 -26.23
N ARG A 324 16.83 3.66 -25.14
CA ARG A 324 15.85 4.40 -24.34
C ARG A 324 15.97 5.91 -24.53
N ALA A 325 17.19 6.43 -24.59
CA ALA A 325 17.51 7.85 -24.69
C ALA A 325 16.86 8.54 -25.90
N CYS A 326 16.64 7.80 -26.99
CA CYS A 326 16.01 8.32 -28.20
C CYS A 326 14.55 8.76 -28.02
N PHE A 327 13.87 8.29 -26.97
CA PHE A 327 12.49 8.65 -26.68
C PHE A 327 12.37 9.94 -25.87
N PHE A 328 13.43 10.40 -25.18
CA PHE A 328 13.34 11.53 -24.26
C PHE A 328 13.52 12.88 -24.95
N ASN A 329 12.58 13.80 -24.69
CA ASN A 329 12.83 15.23 -24.88
C ASN A 329 13.56 15.79 -23.66
N ARG A 330 14.89 15.96 -23.76
CA ARG A 330 15.75 16.37 -22.63
C ARG A 330 15.41 17.76 -22.08
N GLU A 331 14.99 18.69 -22.94
CA GLU A 331 14.61 20.04 -22.51
C GLU A 331 13.34 20.00 -21.63
N VAL A 332 12.33 19.22 -22.06
CA VAL A 332 11.11 19.03 -21.30
C VAL A 332 11.39 18.26 -20.01
N LEU A 333 12.16 17.17 -20.07
CA LEU A 333 12.52 16.37 -18.91
C LEU A 333 13.23 17.20 -17.82
N GLN A 334 14.11 18.14 -18.21
CA GLN A 334 14.83 18.97 -17.24
C GLN A 334 13.90 19.78 -16.34
N ARG A 335 12.70 20.14 -16.83
CA ARG A 335 11.68 20.85 -16.04
C ARG A 335 11.05 19.97 -14.94
N PHE A 336 11.08 18.65 -15.11
CA PHE A 336 10.54 17.68 -14.15
C PHE A 336 11.61 17.09 -13.20
N ARG A 337 12.88 17.44 -13.36
CA ARG A 337 13.92 17.08 -12.37
C ARG A 337 13.60 17.77 -11.05
N GLY A 338 13.60 17.00 -9.96
CA GLY A 338 13.17 17.50 -8.64
C GLY A 338 11.65 17.67 -8.47
N PHE A 339 10.83 17.30 -9.47
CA PHE A 339 9.37 17.27 -9.32
C PHE A 339 8.93 16.34 -8.18
N GLY A 340 9.68 15.27 -7.96
CA GLY A 340 9.30 14.19 -7.06
C GLY A 340 8.48 13.14 -7.82
N GLY A 341 7.24 12.91 -7.42
CA GLY A 341 6.33 12.01 -8.11
C GLY A 341 4.87 12.12 -7.69
N VAL A 342 4.06 11.22 -8.22
CA VAL A 342 2.65 11.04 -7.88
C VAL A 342 2.39 9.54 -7.75
N ARG A 343 1.67 9.14 -6.70
CA ARG A 343 1.06 7.82 -6.54
C ARG A 343 -0.40 7.96 -6.13
N ILE A 344 -1.27 7.16 -6.72
CA ILE A 344 -2.68 7.07 -6.33
C ILE A 344 -2.93 5.62 -6.02
N GLU A 345 -3.30 5.33 -4.78
CA GLU A 345 -3.47 3.98 -4.29
C GLU A 345 -4.84 3.78 -3.68
N GLU A 346 -5.48 2.71 -4.14
CA GLU A 346 -6.81 2.30 -3.74
C GLU A 346 -6.79 0.84 -3.27
N ASP A 347 -7.47 0.55 -2.18
CA ASP A 347 -7.77 -0.81 -1.74
C ASP A 347 -9.05 -1.30 -2.42
N VAL A 348 -8.97 -2.46 -3.08
CA VAL A 348 -10.10 -3.07 -3.78
C VAL A 348 -10.24 -4.56 -3.44
N VAL A 349 -11.48 -5.05 -3.46
CA VAL A 349 -11.76 -6.49 -3.42
C VAL A 349 -12.25 -6.95 -4.79
N VAL A 350 -11.68 -8.04 -5.30
CA VAL A 350 -12.17 -8.69 -6.53
C VAL A 350 -13.52 -9.36 -6.24
N THR A 351 -14.52 -9.05 -7.04
CA THR A 351 -15.87 -9.65 -6.98
C THR A 351 -16.06 -10.62 -8.13
N ASP A 352 -17.23 -11.26 -8.23
CA ASP A 352 -17.54 -12.17 -9.33
C ASP A 352 -17.51 -11.52 -10.72
N THR A 353 -17.69 -10.20 -10.80
CA THR A 353 -17.85 -9.47 -12.08
C THR A 353 -16.89 -8.29 -12.26
N GLY A 354 -16.08 -7.97 -11.26
CA GLY A 354 -15.22 -6.78 -11.29
C GLY A 354 -14.51 -6.57 -9.96
N VAL A 355 -14.56 -5.35 -9.44
CA VAL A 355 -14.04 -4.98 -8.13
C VAL A 355 -15.04 -4.15 -7.33
N GLU A 356 -14.99 -4.24 -6.02
CA GLU A 356 -15.54 -3.25 -5.08
C GLU A 356 -14.38 -2.40 -4.56
N LEU A 357 -14.55 -1.08 -4.63
CA LEU A 357 -13.62 -0.11 -4.08
C LEU A 357 -13.89 0.10 -2.59
N LEU A 358 -12.87 -0.10 -1.75
CA LEU A 358 -12.97 0.10 -0.30
C LEU A 358 -12.62 1.54 0.10
N THR A 359 -11.63 2.13 -0.58
CA THR A 359 -11.11 3.48 -0.32
C THR A 359 -12.10 4.57 -0.75
N CYS A 360 -12.17 5.67 0.02
CA CYS A 360 -13.08 6.79 -0.27
C CYS A 360 -12.46 8.14 0.06
N VAL A 361 -11.59 8.62 -0.83
CA VAL A 361 -10.92 9.93 -0.74
C VAL A 361 -11.16 10.74 -2.03
N PRO A 362 -11.01 12.07 -2.01
CA PRO A 362 -10.97 12.90 -3.22
C PRO A 362 -9.96 12.38 -4.24
N ARG A 363 -10.29 12.33 -5.54
CA ARG A 363 -9.37 11.82 -6.58
C ARG A 363 -9.30 12.66 -7.86
N THR A 364 -10.37 13.35 -8.23
CA THR A 364 -10.26 14.32 -9.32
C THR A 364 -9.56 15.57 -8.83
N VAL A 365 -8.93 16.32 -9.75
CA VAL A 365 -8.34 17.63 -9.44
C VAL A 365 -9.36 18.58 -8.80
N GLU A 366 -10.63 18.51 -9.23
CA GLU A 366 -11.72 19.32 -8.66
C GLU A 366 -12.05 18.92 -7.22
N GLU A 367 -12.23 17.63 -6.96
CA GLU A 367 -12.47 17.12 -5.60
C GLU A 367 -11.29 17.43 -4.67
N MET A 368 -10.06 17.26 -5.16
CA MET A 368 -8.83 17.57 -4.42
C MET A 368 -8.78 19.06 -4.03
N ASN A 369 -8.91 19.97 -5.01
CA ASN A 369 -8.92 21.40 -4.73
C ASN A 369 -10.02 21.78 -3.73
N THR A 370 -11.22 21.21 -3.88
CA THR A 370 -12.34 21.45 -2.95
C THR A 370 -12.00 21.00 -1.53
N CYS A 371 -11.39 19.83 -1.37
CA CYS A 371 -11.01 19.32 -0.05
C CYS A 371 -9.92 20.16 0.61
N LEU A 372 -8.93 20.62 -0.17
CA LEU A 372 -7.82 21.45 0.29
C LEU A 372 -8.30 22.88 0.67
N ASP A 373 -9.24 23.46 -0.10
CA ASP A 373 -9.78 24.80 0.16
C ASP A 373 -10.61 24.87 1.45
N LEU A 374 -11.36 23.82 1.81
CA LEU A 374 -12.18 23.78 3.04
C LEU A 374 -11.38 23.90 4.35
N GLY A 375 -10.05 23.70 4.31
CA GLY A 375 -9.15 23.87 5.45
C GLY A 375 -8.56 25.27 5.60
N SER A 376 -8.77 26.13 4.62
CA SER A 376 -8.20 27.49 4.56
C SER A 376 -9.08 28.57 5.23
N ASP A 377 -10.22 28.17 5.81
CA ASP A 377 -11.06 29.08 6.59
C ASP A 377 -10.33 29.42 7.91
N PRO A 378 -10.09 30.71 8.24
CA PRO A 378 -9.41 31.09 9.47
C PRO A 378 -10.37 30.88 10.64
N ALA A 379 -10.43 29.66 11.17
CA ALA A 379 -11.00 29.43 12.48
C ALA A 379 -10.15 30.20 13.51
N GLU A 380 -10.70 31.32 13.97
CA GLU A 380 -10.19 32.10 15.10
C GLU A 380 -9.84 31.16 16.26
N PRO A 381 -8.72 31.37 16.97
CA PRO A 381 -8.49 30.68 18.23
C PRO A 381 -9.60 31.10 19.20
N SER A 382 -10.53 30.19 19.46
CA SER A 382 -11.56 30.31 20.48
C SER A 382 -10.92 30.83 21.76
N GLY A 383 -11.40 32.00 22.20
CA GLY A 383 -10.85 32.76 23.31
C GLY A 383 -10.57 31.90 24.53
N GLY A 384 -9.41 32.15 25.14
CA GLY A 384 -9.09 31.63 26.46
C GLY A 384 -10.16 32.02 27.48
N PRO A 385 -10.40 31.18 28.51
CA PRO A 385 -11.32 31.54 29.57
C PRO A 385 -10.74 32.73 30.35
N ASN A 386 -11.43 33.86 30.30
CA ASN A 386 -11.41 34.82 31.40
C ASN A 386 -12.06 34.13 32.60
N VAL A 387 -11.26 33.68 33.57
CA VAL A 387 -11.31 33.91 35.03
C VAL A 387 -10.22 33.09 35.68
#